data_AF-A0AAE1CTC6-F1
#
_entry.id   AF-A0AAE1CTC6-F1
#
_cell.length_a   1.000
_cell.length_b   1.000
_cell.length_c   1.000
_cell.angle_alpha   90.00
_cell.angle_beta   90.00
_cell.angle_gamma   90.00
#
_symmetry.space_group_name_H-M   'P 1'
#
loop_
_entity.id
_entity.type
_entity.pdbx_description
1 polymer ?
#
loop_
_entity_poly.entity_id
_entity_poly.type
_entity_poly.pdbx_seq_one_letter_code
_entity_poly.pdbx_strand_id
1 'polypeptide(L)'
;MLQSPRADAEVESADGSNAADDAGAEAVGGSNAADDAGVEAAGGSNAADDAGVEAAGGSNAADDAGVEAAGGSNAADDAGVDSAGGSNAAEDAGVEAAGGSNAAEDAGVEAAGGSNAAEDAGVEAAGGSNAAEDAGVEAAGGSNAAEDAGVEAADGSSAADDAGVEAAGGSNAEAGDSAEAAEAVEVLPVTFSSCIYFL
;
A
#
# COMPACT_ATOMS: atom_id res chain seq x y z
N MET A 1 -45.94 9.27 -7.56
CA MET A 1 -45.97 8.14 -6.62
C MET A 1 -44.52 7.82 -6.35
N LEU A 2 -44.02 8.14 -5.16
CA LEU A 2 -42.71 7.69 -4.71
C LEU A 2 -42.90 6.24 -4.29
N GLN A 3 -42.32 5.30 -5.02
CA GLN A 3 -42.27 3.91 -4.57
C GLN A 3 -41.30 3.87 -3.39
N SER A 4 -41.78 3.40 -2.24
CA SER A 4 -40.90 2.99 -1.14
C SER A 4 -39.94 1.92 -1.67
N PRO A 5 -38.63 2.00 -1.40
CA PRO A 5 -37.73 0.89 -1.70
C PRO A 5 -38.20 -0.31 -0.87
N ARG A 6 -38.29 -1.47 -1.53
CA ARG A 6 -38.53 -2.74 -0.83
C ARG A 6 -37.19 -3.16 -0.25
N ALA A 7 -37.08 -3.20 1.07
CA ALA A 7 -35.90 -3.64 1.81
C ALA A 7 -35.43 -5.07 1.46
N ASP A 8 -36.26 -5.86 0.75
CA ASP A 8 -36.03 -7.29 0.53
C ASP A 8 -35.71 -7.67 -0.94
N ALA A 9 -35.33 -6.72 -1.80
CA ALA A 9 -35.05 -7.01 -3.21
C ALA A 9 -33.76 -6.34 -3.65
N GLU A 10 -32.91 -7.07 -4.38
CA GLU A 10 -31.72 -6.54 -5.06
C GLU A 10 -32.09 -5.25 -5.80
N VAL A 11 -31.33 -4.19 -5.52
CA VAL A 11 -31.59 -2.87 -6.11
C VAL A 11 -30.70 -2.70 -7.32
N GLU A 12 -31.26 -2.91 -8.51
CA GLU A 12 -30.57 -2.70 -9.78
C GLU A 12 -30.87 -1.29 -10.33
N SER A 13 -29.84 -0.46 -10.56
CA SER A 13 -30.02 0.85 -11.20
C SER A 13 -28.91 1.18 -12.21
N ALA A 14 -29.29 1.87 -13.29
CA ALA A 14 -28.32 2.36 -14.29
C ALA A 14 -27.74 3.74 -13.94
N ASP A 15 -28.37 4.50 -13.05
CA ASP A 15 -27.94 5.81 -12.52
C ASP A 15 -28.86 6.23 -11.37
N GLY A 16 -28.35 6.91 -10.34
CA GLY A 16 -29.13 7.40 -9.20
C GLY A 16 -28.57 7.00 -7.83
N SER A 17 -29.39 7.10 -6.79
CA SER A 17 -29.01 6.72 -5.42
C SER A 17 -29.81 5.50 -4.96
N ASN A 18 -29.10 4.42 -4.61
CA ASN A 18 -29.66 3.19 -4.08
C ASN A 18 -29.24 3.01 -2.62
N ALA A 19 -30.17 2.55 -1.79
CA ALA A 19 -29.91 2.17 -0.41
C ALA A 19 -30.71 0.89 -0.12
N ALA A 20 -30.06 -0.11 0.46
CA ALA A 20 -30.67 -1.39 0.80
C ALA A 20 -30.12 -1.91 2.13
N ASP A 21 -31.00 -2.35 3.04
CA ASP A 21 -30.57 -2.86 4.34
C ASP A 21 -30.14 -4.34 4.22
N ASP A 22 -31.05 -5.22 3.77
CA ASP A 22 -30.82 -6.68 3.74
C ASP A 22 -30.43 -7.24 2.35
N ALA A 23 -30.49 -6.40 1.30
CA ALA A 23 -30.33 -6.85 -0.09
C ALA A 23 -29.15 -6.14 -0.77
N GLY A 24 -28.44 -6.84 -1.65
CA GLY A 24 -27.31 -6.26 -2.38
C GLY A 24 -27.73 -5.13 -3.32
N ALA A 25 -26.78 -4.24 -3.63
CA ALA A 25 -26.96 -3.17 -4.61
C ALA A 25 -26.11 -3.42 -5.85
N GLU A 26 -26.73 -3.34 -7.03
CA GLU A 26 -26.11 -3.59 -8.32
C GLU A 26 -26.29 -2.35 -9.21
N ALA A 27 -25.19 -1.73 -9.67
CA ALA A 27 -25.32 -0.48 -10.42
C ALA A 27 -24.25 -0.20 -11.47
N VAL A 28 -24.61 0.65 -12.43
CA VAL A 28 -23.67 1.24 -13.40
C VAL A 28 -23.47 2.72 -13.08
N GLY A 29 -22.74 3.00 -11.99
CA GLY A 29 -22.54 4.34 -11.47
C GLY A 29 -23.62 4.78 -10.47
N GLY A 30 -23.60 6.07 -10.11
CA GLY A 30 -24.48 6.61 -9.08
C GLY A 30 -23.90 6.50 -7.66
N SER A 31 -24.77 6.49 -6.66
CA SER A 31 -24.39 6.30 -5.25
C SER A 31 -25.12 5.11 -4.68
N ASN A 32 -24.39 4.10 -4.19
CA ASN A 32 -24.97 2.87 -3.64
C ASN A 32 -24.50 2.69 -2.20
N ALA A 33 -25.43 2.35 -1.33
CA ALA A 33 -25.15 2.01 0.06
C ALA A 33 -25.87 0.72 0.42
N ALA A 34 -25.20 -0.18 1.15
CA ALA A 34 -25.84 -1.37 1.69
C ALA A 34 -25.31 -1.72 3.08
N ASP A 35 -26.17 -2.14 4.00
CA ASP A 35 -25.76 -2.45 5.38
C ASP A 35 -25.31 -3.91 5.49
N ASP A 36 -26.22 -4.88 5.32
CA ASP A 36 -25.95 -6.31 5.57
C ASP A 36 -25.45 -7.07 4.31
N ALA A 37 -25.56 -6.48 3.12
CA ALA A 37 -25.30 -7.13 1.84
C ALA A 37 -24.32 -6.32 0.97
N GLY A 38 -23.57 -7.00 0.09
CA GLY A 38 -22.51 -6.35 -0.68
C GLY A 38 -23.02 -5.40 -1.78
N VAL A 39 -22.10 -4.57 -2.28
CA VAL A 39 -22.33 -3.68 -3.43
C VAL A 39 -21.49 -4.13 -4.61
N GLU A 40 -22.14 -4.39 -5.75
CA GLU A 40 -21.47 -4.61 -7.04
C GLU A 40 -21.72 -3.41 -7.97
N ALA A 41 -20.66 -2.76 -8.46
CA ALA A 41 -20.84 -1.56 -9.28
C ALA A 41 -19.78 -1.32 -10.37
N ALA A 42 -20.23 -0.80 -11.51
CA ALA A 42 -19.36 -0.23 -12.53
C ALA A 42 -19.19 1.29 -12.31
N GLY A 43 -18.35 1.66 -11.34
CA GLY A 43 -18.08 3.05 -10.95
C GLY A 43 -19.12 3.63 -9.99
N GLY A 44 -19.02 4.94 -9.73
CA GLY A 44 -19.91 5.63 -8.78
C GLY A 44 -19.28 5.82 -7.40
N SER A 45 -20.13 6.03 -6.40
CA SER A 45 -19.75 6.09 -4.98
C SER A 45 -20.46 4.96 -4.26
N ASN A 46 -19.72 4.00 -3.72
CA ASN A 46 -20.24 2.78 -3.11
C ASN A 46 -19.80 2.72 -1.66
N ALA A 47 -20.72 2.38 -0.76
CA ALA A 47 -20.44 2.17 0.65
C ALA A 47 -21.12 0.89 1.12
N ALA A 48 -20.46 0.12 1.96
CA ALA A 48 -21.07 -1.01 2.63
C ALA A 48 -20.57 -1.16 4.08
N ASP A 49 -21.42 -1.57 5.01
CA ASP A 49 -21.03 -1.70 6.42
C ASP A 49 -20.55 -3.14 6.70
N ASP A 50 -21.46 -4.14 6.72
CA ASP A 50 -21.13 -5.51 7.12
C ASP A 50 -20.59 -6.39 5.97
N ALA A 51 -20.75 -5.96 4.71
CA ALA A 51 -20.44 -6.74 3.51
C ALA A 51 -19.53 -5.96 2.55
N GLY A 52 -18.85 -6.67 1.64
CA GLY A 52 -17.81 -6.07 0.81
C GLY A 52 -18.35 -5.24 -0.37
N VAL A 53 -17.45 -4.45 -0.96
CA VAL A 53 -17.69 -3.71 -2.21
C VAL A 53 -16.84 -4.30 -3.33
N GLU A 54 -17.48 -4.71 -4.42
CA GLU A 54 -16.80 -5.07 -5.67
C GLU A 54 -17.08 -4.01 -6.74
N ALA A 55 -16.04 -3.34 -7.25
CA ALA A 55 -16.25 -2.23 -8.19
C ALA A 55 -15.22 -2.07 -9.31
N ALA A 56 -15.70 -1.70 -10.50
CA ALA A 56 -14.85 -1.26 -11.60
C ALA A 56 -14.64 0.27 -11.56
N GLY A 57 -13.82 0.74 -10.62
CA GLY A 57 -13.54 2.16 -10.40
C GLY A 57 -14.54 2.83 -9.46
N GLY A 58 -14.43 4.17 -9.34
CA GLY A 58 -15.29 4.96 -8.47
C GLY A 58 -14.64 5.31 -7.13
N SER A 59 -15.48 5.61 -6.14
CA SER A 59 -15.08 5.81 -4.75
C SER A 59 -15.80 4.76 -3.90
N ASN A 60 -15.05 3.87 -3.26
CA ASN A 60 -15.58 2.71 -2.55
C ASN A 60 -15.13 2.78 -1.09
N ALA A 61 -16.04 2.53 -0.16
CA ALA A 61 -15.75 2.46 1.25
C ALA A 61 -16.41 1.21 1.83
N ALA A 62 -15.73 0.52 2.75
CA ALA A 62 -16.32 -0.57 3.51
C ALA A 62 -15.85 -0.56 4.96
N ASP A 63 -16.71 -0.92 5.92
CA ASP A 63 -16.37 -0.89 7.35
C ASP A 63 -15.81 -2.27 7.78
N ASP A 64 -16.69 -3.27 7.96
CA ASP A 64 -16.34 -4.61 8.47
C ASP A 64 -15.73 -5.55 7.40
N ALA A 65 -15.99 -5.27 6.11
CA ALA A 65 -15.65 -6.15 4.99
C ALA A 65 -14.77 -5.44 3.94
N GLY A 66 -14.10 -6.22 3.09
CA GLY A 66 -13.09 -5.68 2.18
C GLY A 66 -13.63 -4.97 0.95
N VAL A 67 -12.75 -4.25 0.27
CA VAL A 67 -13.01 -3.66 -1.05
C VAL A 67 -12.17 -4.36 -2.11
N GLU A 68 -12.81 -4.87 -3.15
CA GLU A 68 -12.15 -5.36 -4.37
C GLU A 68 -12.44 -4.41 -5.54
N ALA A 69 -11.40 -3.84 -6.16
CA ALA A 69 -11.61 -2.84 -7.20
C ALA A 69 -10.64 -2.86 -8.39
N ALA A 70 -11.15 -2.51 -9.57
CA ALA A 70 -10.32 -2.20 -10.73
C ALA A 70 -9.98 -0.70 -10.79
N GLY A 71 -9.30 -0.19 -9.77
CA GLY A 71 -8.93 1.22 -9.62
C GLY A 71 -9.96 2.06 -8.88
N GLY A 72 -9.78 3.39 -8.87
CA GLY A 72 -10.64 4.31 -8.12
C GLY A 72 -10.00 4.81 -6.84
N SER A 73 -10.83 5.21 -5.88
CA SER A 73 -10.43 5.55 -4.52
C SER A 73 -11.13 4.59 -3.57
N ASN A 74 -10.38 3.79 -2.83
CA ASN A 74 -10.89 2.72 -1.99
C ASN A 74 -10.43 2.95 -0.55
N ALA A 75 -11.33 2.81 0.41
CA ALA A 75 -11.04 2.85 1.82
C ALA A 75 -11.70 1.64 2.50
N ALA A 76 -11.03 1.04 3.47
CA ALA A 76 -11.62 0.01 4.31
C ALA A 76 -11.10 0.13 5.75
N ASP A 77 -11.96 -0.08 6.74
CA ASP A 77 -11.58 0.12 8.13
C ASP A 77 -11.07 -1.22 8.73
N ASP A 78 -11.93 -2.21 8.95
CA ASP A 78 -11.57 -3.49 9.60
C ASP A 78 -10.94 -4.53 8.63
N ALA A 79 -11.25 -4.43 7.34
CA ALA A 79 -10.86 -5.40 6.31
C ALA A 79 -10.01 -4.77 5.21
N GLY A 80 -9.35 -5.62 4.42
CA GLY A 80 -8.34 -5.16 3.47
C GLY A 80 -8.90 -4.60 2.16
N VAL A 81 -8.03 -3.96 1.39
CA VAL A 81 -8.31 -3.51 0.02
C VAL A 81 -7.47 -4.32 -0.97
N ASP A 82 -8.11 -4.95 -1.96
CA ASP A 82 -7.45 -5.49 -3.16
C ASP A 82 -7.79 -4.60 -4.36
N SER A 83 -6.78 -4.05 -5.03
CA SER A 83 -7.01 -3.22 -6.20
C SER A 83 -5.96 -3.31 -7.31
N ALA A 84 -6.44 -3.31 -8.55
CA ALA A 84 -5.56 -3.19 -9.72
C ALA A 84 -4.96 -1.77 -9.92
N GLY A 85 -5.24 -0.81 -9.03
CA GLY A 85 -4.63 0.52 -9.03
C GLY A 85 -5.41 1.55 -8.21
N GLY A 86 -5.19 2.84 -8.48
CA GLY A 86 -5.95 3.91 -7.82
C GLY A 86 -5.34 4.41 -6.53
N SER A 87 -6.17 4.86 -5.60
CA SER A 87 -5.77 5.31 -4.27
C SER A 87 -6.46 4.44 -3.24
N ASN A 88 -5.69 3.71 -2.43
CA ASN A 88 -6.20 2.74 -1.47
C ASN A 88 -5.72 3.11 -0.07
N ALA A 89 -6.62 3.07 0.90
CA ALA A 89 -6.32 3.25 2.31
C ALA A 89 -6.97 2.12 3.11
N ALA A 90 -6.28 1.62 4.12
CA ALA A 90 -6.86 0.70 5.09
C ALA A 90 -6.38 0.99 6.52
N GLU A 91 -7.25 0.88 7.52
CA GLU A 91 -6.88 1.13 8.92
C GLU A 91 -6.32 -0.15 9.57
N ASP A 92 -7.15 -1.15 9.83
CA ASP A 92 -6.77 -2.35 10.60
C ASP A 92 -6.14 -3.47 9.74
N ALA A 93 -6.47 -3.51 8.45
CA ALA A 93 -6.07 -4.57 7.53
C ALA A 93 -5.23 -4.06 6.36
N GLY A 94 -4.60 -4.98 5.63
CA GLY A 94 -3.59 -4.62 4.62
C GLY A 94 -4.17 -4.16 3.29
N VAL A 95 -3.31 -3.58 2.47
CA VAL A 95 -3.60 -3.24 1.07
C VAL A 95 -2.78 -4.12 0.14
N GLU A 96 -3.44 -4.82 -0.80
CA GLU A 96 -2.81 -5.50 -1.93
C GLU A 96 -3.11 -4.73 -3.22
N ALA A 97 -2.08 -4.33 -3.98
CA ALA A 97 -2.31 -3.57 -5.20
C ALA A 97 -1.31 -3.77 -6.34
N ALA A 98 -1.81 -3.73 -7.58
CA ALA A 98 -0.95 -3.75 -8.77
C ALA A 98 -0.29 -2.39 -9.09
N GLY A 99 -0.54 -1.36 -8.28
CA GLY A 99 0.02 -0.02 -8.40
C GLY A 99 -0.85 1.03 -7.71
N GLY A 100 -0.56 2.31 -7.92
CA GLY A 100 -1.35 3.40 -7.37
C GLY A 100 -0.70 4.09 -6.18
N SER A 101 -1.53 4.64 -5.29
CA SER A 101 -1.11 5.22 -4.02
C SER A 101 -1.79 4.45 -2.89
N ASN A 102 -1.01 3.79 -2.06
CA ASN A 102 -1.51 2.88 -1.04
C ASN A 102 -1.02 3.33 0.33
N ALA A 103 -1.91 3.35 1.31
CA ALA A 103 -1.60 3.63 2.71
C ALA A 103 -2.25 2.57 3.60
N ALA A 104 -1.55 2.14 4.64
CA ALA A 104 -2.12 1.30 5.68
C ALA A 104 -1.62 1.76 7.06
N GLU A 105 -2.47 1.72 8.08
CA GLU A 105 -2.07 2.13 9.45
C GLU A 105 -1.51 0.93 10.22
N ASP A 106 -2.35 -0.03 10.61
CA ASP A 106 -1.95 -1.14 11.48
C ASP A 106 -1.32 -2.33 10.72
N ALA A 107 -1.68 -2.50 9.44
CA ALA A 107 -1.27 -3.63 8.61
C ALA A 107 -0.42 -3.20 7.40
N GLY A 108 0.17 -4.18 6.72
CA GLY A 108 1.16 -3.92 5.68
C GLY A 108 0.57 -3.57 4.31
N VAL A 109 1.43 -3.07 3.42
CA VAL A 109 1.12 -2.86 2.01
C VAL A 109 1.93 -3.81 1.14
N GLU A 110 1.25 -4.60 0.30
CA GLU A 110 1.86 -5.41 -0.75
C GLU A 110 1.55 -4.81 -2.13
N ALA A 111 2.56 -4.43 -2.91
CA ALA A 111 2.33 -3.79 -4.20
C ALA A 111 3.31 -4.09 -5.33
N ALA A 112 2.81 -4.18 -6.56
CA ALA A 112 3.67 -4.32 -7.75
C ALA A 112 4.32 -2.99 -8.21
N GLY A 113 4.04 -1.87 -7.54
CA GLY A 113 4.56 -0.54 -7.84
C GLY A 113 3.76 0.56 -7.16
N GLY A 114 4.03 1.82 -7.52
CA GLY A 114 3.25 2.96 -7.04
C GLY A 114 3.94 3.75 -5.93
N SER A 115 3.13 4.36 -5.07
CA SER A 115 3.58 5.05 -3.86
C SER A 115 2.90 4.41 -2.66
N ASN A 116 3.68 3.80 -1.79
CA ASN A 116 3.18 2.97 -0.70
C ASN A 116 3.70 3.52 0.63
N ALA A 117 2.81 3.63 1.62
CA ALA A 117 3.13 4.04 2.97
C ALA A 117 2.49 3.06 3.96
N ALA A 118 3.20 2.73 5.03
CA ALA A 118 2.63 1.99 6.16
C ALA A 118 3.16 2.57 7.48
N GLU A 119 2.32 2.64 8.52
CA GLU A 119 2.73 3.16 9.83
C GLU A 119 3.32 2.03 10.69
N ASP A 120 2.49 1.10 11.17
CA ASP A 120 2.91 0.07 12.13
C ASP A 120 3.56 -1.15 11.47
N ALA A 121 3.09 -1.52 10.28
CA ALA A 121 3.54 -2.70 9.54
C ALA A 121 4.35 -2.35 8.28
N GLY A 122 4.96 -3.36 7.66
CA GLY A 122 5.94 -3.15 6.60
C GLY A 122 5.33 -2.92 5.23
N VAL A 123 6.18 -2.51 4.28
CA VAL A 123 5.84 -2.43 2.86
C VAL A 123 6.65 -3.47 2.07
N GLU A 124 5.96 -4.32 1.31
CA GLU A 124 6.57 -5.22 0.32
C GLU A 124 6.23 -4.75 -1.09
N ALA A 125 7.24 -4.45 -1.91
CA ALA A 125 6.98 -3.94 -3.26
C ALA A 125 7.95 -4.36 -4.37
N ALA A 126 7.45 -4.56 -5.58
CA ALA A 126 8.31 -4.80 -6.74
C ALA A 126 9.01 -3.53 -7.26
N GLY A 127 8.55 -2.34 -6.85
CA GLY A 127 9.05 -1.06 -7.32
C GLY A 127 8.29 0.11 -6.70
N GLY A 128 8.64 1.34 -7.10
CA GLY A 128 7.89 2.54 -6.72
C GLY A 128 8.59 3.41 -5.69
N SER A 129 7.80 4.15 -4.91
CA SER A 129 8.25 4.91 -3.76
C SER A 129 7.61 4.33 -2.51
N ASN A 130 8.39 3.81 -1.58
CA ASN A 130 7.89 3.08 -0.43
C ASN A 130 8.42 3.73 0.85
N ALA A 131 7.55 3.91 1.84
CA ALA A 131 7.89 4.44 3.15
C ALA A 131 7.24 3.57 4.23
N ALA A 132 7.95 3.33 5.32
CA ALA A 132 7.40 2.71 6.52
C ALA A 132 7.92 3.43 7.78
N GLU A 133 7.09 3.58 8.81
CA GLU A 133 7.51 4.24 10.06
C GLU A 133 8.14 3.20 11.02
N ASP A 134 7.33 2.29 11.57
CA ASP A 134 7.76 1.36 12.62
C ASP A 134 8.42 0.09 12.05
N ALA A 135 7.91 -0.43 10.94
CA ALA A 135 8.38 -1.65 10.29
C ALA A 135 9.18 -1.37 9.01
N GLY A 136 9.80 -2.42 8.47
CA GLY A 136 10.76 -2.29 7.37
C GLY A 136 10.11 -2.18 5.99
N VAL A 137 10.93 -1.83 5.00
CA VAL A 137 10.57 -1.89 3.58
C VAL A 137 11.37 -2.98 2.89
N GLU A 138 10.69 -3.92 2.23
CA GLU A 138 11.31 -4.88 1.31
C GLU A 138 10.93 -4.55 -0.14
N ALA A 139 11.91 -4.28 -1.00
CA ALA A 139 11.61 -3.95 -2.40
C ALA A 139 12.60 -4.47 -3.44
N ALA A 140 12.09 -4.86 -4.61
CA ALA A 140 12.97 -5.20 -5.74
C ALA A 140 13.63 -3.96 -6.37
N GLY A 141 13.07 -2.76 -6.18
CA GLY A 141 13.64 -1.52 -6.67
C GLY A 141 12.85 -0.30 -6.22
N GLY A 142 13.33 0.89 -6.59
CA GLY A 142 12.58 2.14 -6.36
C GLY A 142 13.27 3.13 -5.43
N SER A 143 12.48 3.96 -4.76
CA SER A 143 12.91 4.86 -3.69
C SER A 143 12.29 4.39 -2.39
N ASN A 144 13.10 3.92 -1.45
CA ASN A 144 12.62 3.28 -0.22
C ASN A 144 13.12 4.06 1.00
N ALA A 145 12.25 4.25 1.99
CA ALA A 145 12.58 4.89 3.25
C ALA A 145 11.98 4.11 4.42
N ALA A 146 12.70 4.01 5.52
CA ALA A 146 12.15 3.51 6.78
C ALA A 146 12.68 4.34 7.96
N GLU A 147 11.85 4.59 8.97
CA GLU A 147 12.29 5.35 10.16
C GLU A 147 12.95 4.42 11.20
N ASP A 148 12.16 3.54 11.83
CA ASP A 148 12.62 2.71 12.96
C ASP A 148 13.29 1.41 12.50
N ALA A 149 12.75 0.76 11.47
CA ALA A 149 13.25 -0.49 10.92
C ALA A 149 14.05 -0.31 9.62
N GLY A 150 14.63 -1.40 9.11
CA GLY A 150 15.56 -1.36 7.99
C GLY A 150 14.88 -1.38 6.63
N VAL A 151 15.66 -1.09 5.60
CA VAL A 151 15.26 -1.29 4.20
C VAL A 151 16.05 -2.45 3.59
N GLU A 152 15.39 -3.40 2.95
CA GLU A 152 16.01 -4.37 2.05
C GLU A 152 15.64 -4.07 0.60
N ALA A 153 16.65 -3.84 -0.25
CA ALA A 153 16.40 -3.52 -1.65
C ALA A 153 17.36 -4.18 -2.66
N ALA A 154 16.86 -4.66 -3.80
CA ALA A 154 17.75 -5.21 -4.82
C ALA A 154 18.47 -4.12 -5.66
N ASP A 155 17.82 -2.98 -5.90
CA ASP A 155 18.38 -1.82 -6.61
C ASP A 155 17.63 -0.52 -6.21
N GLY A 156 18.09 0.64 -6.68
CA GLY A 156 17.38 1.91 -6.52
C GLY A 156 18.03 2.87 -5.53
N SER A 157 17.21 3.58 -4.77
CA SER A 157 17.66 4.48 -3.70
C SER A 157 16.99 4.10 -2.41
N SER A 158 17.76 3.96 -1.35
CA SER A 158 17.24 3.56 -0.05
C SER A 158 17.78 4.46 1.05
N ALA A 159 16.95 4.74 2.04
CA ALA A 159 17.30 5.45 3.24
C ALA A 159 16.71 4.78 4.48
N ALA A 160 17.46 4.74 5.58
CA ALA A 160 16.90 4.40 6.88
C ALA A 160 17.53 5.28 7.97
N ASP A 161 16.74 5.61 8.98
CA ASP A 161 17.18 6.47 10.07
C ASP A 161 17.80 5.64 11.21
N ASP A 162 17.02 4.82 11.91
CA ASP A 162 17.50 4.10 13.09
C ASP A 162 18.16 2.75 12.75
N ALA A 163 17.58 1.99 11.82
CA ALA A 163 18.15 0.75 11.33
C ALA A 163 19.00 0.96 10.06
N GLY A 164 19.78 -0.05 9.69
CA GLY A 164 20.61 -0.02 8.47
C GLY A 164 19.81 -0.36 7.20
N VAL A 165 20.48 -0.23 6.08
CA VAL A 165 19.92 -0.60 4.78
C VAL A 165 20.78 -1.65 4.08
N GLU A 166 20.14 -2.76 3.70
CA GLU A 166 20.74 -3.84 2.94
C GLU A 166 20.35 -3.74 1.46
N ALA A 167 21.28 -3.24 0.62
CA ALA A 167 21.03 -3.08 -0.81
C ALA A 167 22.09 -3.76 -1.69
N ALA A 168 21.64 -4.57 -2.66
CA ALA A 168 22.54 -5.24 -3.61
C ALA A 168 23.08 -4.31 -4.70
N GLY A 169 22.39 -3.20 -4.96
CA GLY A 169 22.75 -2.15 -5.91
C GLY A 169 22.07 -0.83 -5.56
N GLY A 170 22.51 0.28 -6.18
CA GLY A 170 21.87 1.59 -6.01
C GLY A 170 22.63 2.59 -5.13
N SER A 171 21.91 3.60 -4.65
CA SER A 171 22.40 4.65 -3.74
C SER A 171 21.79 4.47 -2.36
N ASN A 172 22.60 4.54 -1.31
CA ASN A 172 22.15 4.25 0.04
C ASN A 172 22.52 5.37 1.00
N ALA A 173 21.61 5.72 1.90
CA ALA A 173 21.82 6.72 2.93
C ALA A 173 21.35 6.18 4.29
N GLU A 174 22.14 6.38 5.34
CA GLU A 174 21.78 5.94 6.69
C GLU A 174 21.96 7.13 7.62
N ALA A 175 20.97 7.41 8.48
CA ALA A 175 20.97 8.54 9.39
C ALA A 175 20.94 8.11 10.88
N GLY A 176 21.73 7.09 11.25
CA GLY A 176 21.77 6.57 12.62
C GLY A 176 23.17 6.18 13.11
N ASP A 177 23.36 6.12 14.43
CA ASP A 177 24.60 6.25 15.25
C ASP A 177 25.69 5.16 15.09
N SER A 178 26.02 4.72 13.87
CA SER A 178 27.02 3.68 13.58
C SER A 178 28.49 4.14 13.71
N ALA A 179 28.81 4.88 14.77
CA ALA A 179 30.18 5.11 15.21
C ALA A 179 30.85 3.86 15.83
N GLU A 180 30.15 2.72 15.96
CA GLU A 180 30.72 1.48 16.50
C GLU A 180 30.38 0.22 15.67
N ALA A 181 30.80 0.16 14.40
CA ALA A 181 30.95 -1.12 13.69
C ALA A 181 32.00 -1.14 12.56
N ALA A 182 32.86 -0.12 12.45
CA ALA A 182 33.96 -0.10 11.46
C ALA A 182 35.29 -0.62 12.05
N GLU A 183 35.27 -1.77 12.72
CA GLU A 183 36.48 -2.59 12.94
C GLU A 183 36.32 -3.87 12.11
N ALA A 184 36.90 -3.85 10.91
CA ALA A 184 37.48 -4.98 10.18
C ALA A 184 37.23 -4.95 8.66
N VAL A 185 37.77 -3.95 7.96
CA VAL A 185 38.40 -4.22 6.65
C VAL A 185 39.65 -3.34 6.52
N GLU A 186 40.64 -3.58 7.40
CA GLU A 186 42.00 -3.15 7.07
C GLU A 186 42.57 -4.03 5.96
N VAL A 187 43.39 -3.37 5.15
CA VAL A 187 44.41 -3.89 4.23
C VAL A 187 43.97 -4.25 2.82
N LEU A 188 43.94 -3.24 1.94
CA LEU A 188 44.75 -3.30 0.72
C LEU A 188 45.40 -1.93 0.44
N PRO A 189 46.71 -1.74 0.74
CA PRO A 189 47.39 -0.51 0.38
C PRO A 189 47.77 -0.56 -1.10
N VAL A 190 47.33 0.43 -1.86
CA VAL A 190 47.97 0.76 -3.14
C VAL A 190 48.32 2.23 -3.15
N THR A 191 49.58 2.53 -2.84
CA THR A 191 50.49 3.46 -3.54
C THR A 191 51.89 3.27 -2.89
N PHE A 192 53.06 3.44 -3.50
CA PHE A 192 53.54 4.35 -4.53
C PHE A 192 54.77 3.72 -5.23
N SER A 193 54.93 4.00 -6.52
CA SER A 193 56.16 3.79 -7.29
C SER A 193 57.29 4.72 -6.82
N SER A 194 58.47 4.20 -6.45
CA SER A 194 59.83 4.62 -6.89
C SER A 194 60.96 4.11 -5.97
N CYS A 195 62.03 3.60 -6.59
CA CYS A 195 63.23 2.94 -6.05
C CYS A 195 64.10 3.77 -5.07
N ILE A 196 64.83 3.09 -4.17
CA ILE A 196 66.27 3.32 -3.83
C ILE A 196 66.79 2.10 -3.03
N TYR A 197 67.83 1.42 -3.54
CA TYR A 197 68.71 0.53 -2.76
C TYR A 197 70.09 1.20 -2.68
N PHE A 198 70.60 1.39 -1.46
CA PHE A 198 72.01 1.69 -1.17
C PHE A 198 72.40 0.89 0.07
N LEU A 199 73.01 -0.28 -0.13
CA LEU A 199 74.41 -0.61 0.21
C LEU A 199 74.72 -2.03 -0.28
#